data_AF-A0A5S4FME8-F1
#
_entry.id   AF-A0A5S4FME8-F1
#
_cell.length_a   1.000
_cell.length_b   1.000
_cell.length_c   1.000
_cell.angle_alpha   90.00
_cell.angle_beta   90.00
_cell.angle_gamma   90.00
#
_symmetry.space_group_name_H-M   'P 1'
#
loop_
_entity.id
_entity.type
_entity.pdbx_description
1 polymer ?
#
loop_
_entity_poly.entity_id
_entity_poly.type
_entity_poly.pdbx_seq_one_letter_code
_entity_poly.pdbx_strand_id
1 'polypeptide(L)'
;PLRCLSEKDVVESVAVVGGGGAPGCELPSVALALPARLALPLRLGDPAVVGRVSGGRLLLDLRSVPPELDDDLAESVRACT
;
A
#
# COMPACT_ATOMS: atom_id res chain seq x y z
N PRO A 1 -10.61 -11.21 7.66
CA PRO A 1 -11.52 -10.06 7.41
C PRO A 1 -11.05 -8.76 8.12
N LEU A 2 -10.73 -7.74 7.33
CA LEU A 2 -10.08 -6.44 7.61
C LEU A 2 -10.78 -5.52 8.64
N ARG A 3 -11.05 -5.96 9.88
CA ARG A 3 -11.89 -5.21 10.84
C ARG A 3 -11.34 -3.88 11.37
N CYS A 4 -10.10 -3.48 11.05
CA CYS A 4 -9.51 -2.20 11.45
C CYS A 4 -9.36 -1.18 10.30
N LEU A 5 -9.54 -1.61 9.05
CA LEU A 5 -9.58 -0.70 7.91
C LEU A 5 -11.03 -0.31 7.67
N SER A 6 -11.30 0.98 7.65
CA SER A 6 -12.60 1.50 7.23
C SER A 6 -12.58 1.73 5.72
N GLU A 7 -13.75 1.78 5.07
CA GLU A 7 -13.85 2.19 3.66
C GLU A 7 -13.17 3.55 3.39
N LYS A 8 -13.01 4.39 4.43
CA LYS A 8 -12.34 5.70 4.36
C LYS A 8 -10.83 5.62 4.18
N ASP A 9 -10.24 4.45 4.43
CA ASP A 9 -8.80 4.23 4.25
C ASP A 9 -8.49 3.80 2.81
N VAL A 10 -9.50 3.59 1.96
CA VAL A 10 -9.33 3.32 0.53
C VAL A 10 -9.40 4.65 -0.23
N VAL A 11 -8.34 4.99 -0.94
CA VAL A 11 -8.24 6.23 -1.73
C VAL A 11 -7.93 5.94 -3.19
N GLU A 12 -8.45 6.77 -4.08
CA GLU A 12 -7.96 6.82 -5.45
C GLU A 12 -6.48 7.19 -5.46
N SER A 13 -5.70 6.48 -6.26
CA SER A 13 -4.28 6.75 -6.45
C SER A 13 -3.91 6.72 -7.92
N VAL A 14 -2.73 7.23 -8.22
CA VAL A 14 -2.12 7.12 -9.55
C VAL A 14 -0.87 6.29 -9.41
N ALA A 15 -0.86 5.14 -10.07
CA ALA A 15 0.34 4.34 -10.25
C ALA A 15 1.09 4.84 -11.48
N VAL A 16 2.42 4.74 -11.44
CA VAL A 16 3.27 5.06 -12.60
C VAL A 16 3.96 3.78 -13.05
N VAL A 17 3.96 3.53 -14.36
CA VAL A 17 4.66 2.37 -14.93
C VAL A 17 6.17 2.50 -14.69
N GLY A 18 6.79 1.43 -14.17
CA GLY A 18 8.22 1.33 -13.92
C GLY A 18 9.10 1.30 -15.18
N GLY A 19 10.42 1.47 -14.97
CA GLY A 19 11.40 2.01 -15.93
C GLY A 19 11.83 1.20 -17.16
N GLY A 20 11.00 0.31 -17.72
CA GLY A 20 11.40 -0.53 -18.85
C GLY A 20 10.83 -0.15 -20.23
N GLY A 21 9.61 0.40 -20.30
CA GLY A 21 8.92 0.52 -21.60
C GLY A 21 7.91 1.66 -21.75
N ALA A 22 7.42 2.26 -20.66
CA ALA A 22 6.61 3.47 -20.68
C ALA A 22 6.77 4.31 -19.40
N PRO A 23 7.99 4.80 -19.08
CA PRO A 23 8.20 5.62 -17.90
C PRO A 23 7.29 6.85 -17.92
N GLY A 24 6.60 7.12 -16.80
CA GLY A 24 5.73 8.29 -16.67
C GLY A 24 4.29 8.09 -17.17
N CYS A 25 3.91 6.91 -17.66
CA CYS A 25 2.51 6.62 -17.94
C CYS A 25 1.74 6.45 -16.62
N GLU A 26 0.78 7.34 -16.41
CA GLU A 26 -0.13 7.32 -15.26
C GLU A 26 -1.26 6.31 -15.48
N LEU A 27 -1.49 5.47 -14.47
CA LEU A 27 -2.55 4.49 -14.46
C LEU A 27 -3.47 4.76 -13.26
N PRO A 28 -4.79 4.88 -13.46
CA PRO A 28 -5.74 4.91 -12.36
C PRO A 28 -5.55 3.68 -11.46
N SER A 29 -5.48 3.92 -10.16
CA SER A 29 -5.25 2.89 -9.17
C SER A 29 -6.01 3.19 -7.88
N VAL A 30 -5.89 2.27 -6.93
CA VAL A 30 -6.49 2.35 -5.60
C VAL A 30 -5.41 1.99 -4.58
N ALA A 31 -5.34 2.77 -3.51
CA ALA A 31 -4.37 2.56 -2.43
C ALA A 31 -5.04 2.55 -1.05
N LEU A 32 -4.41 1.86 -0.11
CA LEU A 32 -4.71 2.00 1.32
C LEU A 32 -3.93 3.18 1.89
N ALA A 33 -4.64 4.15 2.47
CA ALA A 33 -4.11 5.33 3.14
C ALA A 33 -4.02 5.12 4.66
N LEU A 34 -2.86 4.69 5.13
CA LEU A 34 -2.58 4.36 6.52
C LEU A 34 -1.81 5.49 7.24
N PRO A 35 -1.71 5.48 8.58
CA PRO A 35 -0.83 6.41 9.31
C PRO A 35 0.64 6.27 8.87
N ALA A 36 1.31 7.38 8.54
CA ALA A 36 2.70 7.35 8.05
C ALA A 36 3.70 6.65 9.00
N ARG A 37 3.42 6.64 10.31
CA ARG A 37 4.24 5.93 11.31
C ARG A 37 4.40 4.44 11.03
N LEU A 38 3.48 3.83 10.27
CA LEU A 38 3.53 2.41 9.93
C LEU A 38 4.57 2.07 8.86
N ALA A 39 5.13 3.07 8.14
CA ALA A 39 6.04 2.81 7.03
C ALA A 39 7.33 2.08 7.45
N LEU A 40 7.90 2.45 8.60
CA LEU A 40 9.12 1.82 9.11
C LEU A 40 8.87 0.39 9.63
N PRO A 41 7.90 0.14 10.54
CA PRO A 41 7.67 -1.21 11.04
C PRO A 41 7.26 -2.17 9.92
N LEU A 42 6.44 -1.74 8.96
CA LEU A 42 6.07 -2.57 7.80
C LEU A 42 7.28 -2.94 6.92
N ARG A 43 8.20 -1.99 6.71
CA ARG A 43 9.43 -2.25 5.94
C ARG A 43 10.38 -3.22 6.62
N LEU A 44 10.37 -3.26 7.95
CA LEU A 44 11.23 -4.12 8.76
C LEU A 44 10.57 -5.45 9.14
N GLY A 45 9.28 -5.63 8.81
CA GLY A 45 8.54 -6.86 9.05
C GLY A 45 8.91 -7.99 8.09
N ASP A 46 8.32 -9.16 8.34
CA ASP A 46 8.45 -10.35 7.49
C ASP A 46 7.04 -10.92 7.22
N PRO A 47 6.49 -10.79 6.00
CA PRO A 47 7.14 -10.20 4.82
C PRO A 47 7.28 -8.67 4.91
N ALA A 48 8.30 -8.12 4.25
CA ALA A 48 8.51 -6.69 4.19
C ALA A 48 7.47 -6.02 3.27
N VAL A 49 6.72 -5.06 3.81
CA VAL A 49 5.74 -4.28 3.05
C VAL A 49 6.25 -2.85 2.87
N VAL A 50 6.33 -2.41 1.61
CA VAL A 50 6.80 -1.07 1.25
C VAL A 50 5.71 -0.30 0.54
N GLY A 51 5.48 0.93 0.98
CA GLY A 51 4.60 1.87 0.31
C GLY A 51 5.20 3.27 0.24
N ARG A 52 4.43 4.19 -0.35
CA ARG A 52 4.85 5.58 -0.53
C ARG A 52 4.27 6.45 0.57
N VAL A 53 5.08 7.30 1.22
CA VAL A 53 4.55 8.32 2.13
C VAL A 53 4.24 9.60 1.33
N SER A 54 3.00 10.08 1.42
CA SER A 54 2.55 11.32 0.79
C SER A 54 1.45 11.97 1.64
N GLY A 55 1.46 13.30 1.79
CA GLY A 55 0.44 14.01 2.56
C GLY A 55 0.29 13.54 4.02
N GLY A 56 1.38 13.07 4.65
CA GLY A 56 1.34 12.55 6.03
C GLY A 56 0.70 11.16 6.17
N ARG A 57 0.40 10.47 5.06
CA ARG A 57 -0.14 9.10 5.04
C ARG A 57 0.84 8.16 4.34
N LEU A 58 0.85 6.90 4.75
CA LEU A 58 1.45 5.81 4.00
C LEU A 58 0.42 5.28 3.00
N LEU A 59 0.79 5.23 1.74
CA LEU A 59 -0.02 4.72 0.64
C LEU A 59 0.52 3.36 0.20
N LEU A 60 -0.31 2.32 0.34
CA LEU A 60 -0.04 0.98 -0.20
C LEU A 60 -0.88 0.80 -1.46
N ASP A 61 -0.26 0.92 -2.63
CA ASP A 61 -0.96 0.82 -3.91
C ASP A 61 -1.24 -0.65 -4.27
N LEU A 62 -2.52 -1.01 -4.33
CA LEU A 62 -2.95 -2.40 -4.48
C LEU A 62 -2.65 -2.95 -5.88
N ARG A 63 -2.44 -2.09 -6.90
CA ARG A 63 -2.04 -2.55 -8.23
C ARG A 63 -0.66 -3.23 -8.23
N SER A 64 0.17 -2.93 -7.24
CA SER A 64 1.51 -3.52 -7.10
C SER A 64 1.51 -4.80 -6.26
N VAL A 65 0.35 -5.24 -5.77
CA VAL A 65 0.20 -6.40 -4.89
C VAL A 65 -0.57 -7.49 -5.65
N PRO A 66 0.01 -8.67 -5.89
CA PRO A 66 -0.72 -9.81 -6.41
C PRO A 66 -1.88 -10.20 -5.47
N PRO A 67 -3.07 -10.54 -5.99
CA PRO A 67 -4.23 -10.87 -5.15
C PRO A 67 -3.98 -12.00 -4.15
N GLU A 68 -3.06 -12.92 -4.46
CA GLU A 68 -2.70 -14.03 -3.58
C GLU A 68 -1.99 -13.56 -2.29
N LEU A 69 -1.45 -12.34 -2.28
CA LEU A 69 -0.78 -11.74 -1.13
C LEU A 69 -1.69 -10.82 -0.30
N ASP A 70 -2.98 -10.73 -0.63
CA ASP A 70 -3.93 -9.86 0.08
C ASP A 70 -3.99 -10.19 1.58
N ASP A 71 -3.99 -11.49 1.93
CA ASP A 71 -4.04 -11.93 3.33
C ASP A 71 -2.75 -11.60 4.09
N ASP A 72 -1.59 -11.81 3.47
CA ASP A 72 -0.26 -11.50 4.04
C ASP A 72 -0.08 -10.00 4.26
N LEU A 73 -0.49 -9.19 3.28
CA LEU A 73 -0.50 -7.73 3.38
C LEU A 73 -1.38 -7.28 4.54
N ALA A 74 -2.58 -7.85 4.61
CA ALA A 74 -3.54 -7.51 5.64
C ALA A 74 -3.06 -7.90 7.04
N GLU A 75 -2.36 -9.03 7.18
CA GLU A 75 -1.74 -9.46 8.45
C GLU A 75 -0.58 -8.54 8.85
N SER A 76 0.31 -8.20 7.91
CA SER A 76 1.43 -7.29 8.14
C SER A 76 0.95 -5.92 8.65
N VAL A 77 -0.11 -5.38 8.05
CA VAL A 77 -0.74 -4.12 8.50
C VAL A 77 -1.32 -4.25 9.91
N ARG A 78 -2.01 -5.35 10.22
CA ARG A 78 -2.58 -5.60 11.55
C ARG A 78 -1.51 -5.73 12.63
N ALA A 79 -0.38 -6.37 12.32
CA ALA A 79 0.72 -6.55 13.28
C ALA A 79 1.41 -5.23 13.67
N CYS A 80 1.30 -4.18 12.84
CA CYS A 80 1.95 -2.90 13.06
C CYS A 80 1.01 -1.80 13.62
N THR A 81 -0.30 -2.04 13.67
CA THR A 81 -1.31 -1.02 14.03
C THR A 81 -1.55 -0.96 15.52
#